data_AF-A0AAD7AKR9-F1
#
_entry.id   AF-A0AAD7AKR9-F1
#
_cell.length_a   1.000
_cell.length_b   1.000
_cell.length_c   1.000
_cell.angle_alpha   90.00
_cell.angle_beta   90.00
_cell.angle_gamma   90.00
#
_symmetry.space_group_name_H-M   'P 1'
#
loop_
_entity.id
_entity.type
_entity.pdbx_description
1 polymer ?
#
loop_
_entity_poly.entity_id
_entity_poly.type
_entity_poly.pdbx_seq_one_letter_code
_entity_poly.pdbx_strand_id
1 'polypeptide(L)'
;MILPSPSDAKPRSGIPLDFQDSKTLPPVLEYPNEKPSSPLSPPRYRSIRRPTTSITYLFSPLPSNSMLLAPPADVTEVHQRPYHISVSLNCFTPTSYITIIRKNSWDGELVGDFELGANVRNPGTLCLRGNEYPISELLTSQFNVFRTTWEWKVKSFGPDKPMMIFWDDYGGGGALSCYSTQDRDSSNLLAKFTPRTALRRQGQPLEPPKLLVTSVGHDLFDDILLSALVIERTRTAPS
;
A
#
# COMPACT_ATOMS: atom_id res chain seq x y z
N MET A 1 -47.53 -0.56 14.02
CA MET A 1 -48.08 -0.01 12.76
C MET A 1 -47.67 -0.98 11.67
N ILE A 2 -48.63 -1.70 11.09
CA ILE A 2 -48.43 -2.93 10.31
C ILE A 2 -48.41 -2.55 8.82
N LEU A 3 -47.32 -2.88 8.12
CA LEU A 3 -47.20 -2.74 6.66
C LEU A 3 -47.78 -3.99 5.97
N PRO A 4 -48.67 -3.86 4.96
CA PRO A 4 -49.08 -5.00 4.14
C PRO A 4 -48.13 -5.22 2.94
N SER A 5 -47.97 -6.51 2.60
CA SER A 5 -47.10 -7.07 1.57
C SER A 5 -47.72 -6.99 0.15
N PRO A 6 -46.93 -6.89 -0.94
CA PRO A 6 -47.44 -6.71 -2.29
C PRO A 6 -47.71 -8.06 -2.97
N SER A 7 -48.99 -8.42 -3.08
CA SER A 7 -49.48 -9.45 -3.99
C SER A 7 -50.64 -8.86 -4.79
N ASP A 8 -50.66 -9.15 -6.09
CA ASP A 8 -51.76 -8.95 -7.05
C ASP A 8 -51.84 -7.61 -7.81
N ALA A 9 -51.25 -7.59 -9.01
CA ALA A 9 -51.92 -7.10 -10.23
C ALA A 9 -51.14 -7.50 -11.51
N LYS A 10 -51.68 -8.45 -12.28
CA LYS A 10 -51.29 -8.76 -13.66
C LYS A 10 -52.10 -7.90 -14.68
N PRO A 11 -51.67 -7.81 -15.95
CA PRO A 11 -51.85 -6.66 -16.82
C PRO A 11 -53.13 -6.70 -17.68
N ARG A 12 -53.54 -5.54 -18.21
CA ARG A 12 -54.43 -5.45 -19.37
C ARG A 12 -53.82 -4.57 -20.45
N SER A 13 -53.49 -5.20 -21.57
CA SER A 13 -53.24 -4.61 -22.87
C SER A 13 -54.56 -4.24 -23.56
N GLY A 14 -54.51 -3.21 -24.41
CA GLY A 14 -55.60 -2.89 -25.34
C GLY A 14 -55.52 -1.46 -25.87
N ILE A 15 -54.84 -1.27 -26.99
CA ILE A 15 -54.85 -0.05 -27.82
C ILE A 15 -56.20 0.02 -28.58
N PRO A 16 -56.69 1.22 -28.94
CA PRO A 16 -56.95 1.45 -30.36
C PRO A 16 -56.35 2.76 -30.92
N LEU A 17 -55.94 2.67 -32.18
CA LEU A 17 -55.49 3.73 -33.08
C LEU A 17 -56.61 4.70 -33.45
N ASP A 18 -56.34 5.99 -33.50
CA ASP A 18 -56.11 6.79 -34.73
C ASP A 18 -56.16 8.28 -34.39
N PHE A 19 -55.29 9.08 -35.03
CA PHE A 19 -55.53 10.43 -35.55
C PHE A 19 -54.18 11.00 -36.03
N GLN A 20 -53.97 10.98 -37.34
CA GLN A 20 -52.97 11.81 -38.02
C GLN A 20 -53.32 13.28 -37.82
N ASP A 21 -52.35 14.12 -37.46
CA ASP A 21 -52.16 15.35 -38.22
C ASP A 21 -50.74 15.91 -38.13
N SER A 22 -50.31 16.45 -39.26
CA SER A 22 -48.99 16.98 -39.57
C SER A 22 -48.69 18.34 -38.90
N LYS A 23 -47.44 18.58 -38.45
CA LYS A 23 -46.83 19.93 -38.39
C LYS A 23 -45.32 19.94 -38.01
N THR A 24 -44.52 20.29 -39.02
CA THR A 24 -43.31 21.16 -38.99
C THR A 24 -42.25 21.01 -37.88
N LEU A 25 -41.06 20.58 -38.28
CA LEU A 25 -39.81 20.70 -37.51
C LEU A 25 -39.40 22.17 -37.32
N PRO A 26 -38.82 22.56 -36.17
CA PRO A 26 -38.31 23.90 -35.95
C PRO A 26 -36.98 24.14 -36.72
N PRO A 27 -36.61 25.41 -36.98
CA PRO A 27 -35.44 25.74 -37.79
C PRO A 27 -34.13 25.43 -37.05
N VAL A 28 -33.16 24.91 -37.80
CA VAL A 28 -31.79 24.64 -37.34
C VAL A 28 -31.09 25.98 -37.06
N LEU A 29 -30.61 26.17 -35.84
CA LEU A 29 -29.70 27.28 -35.51
C LEU A 29 -28.32 26.95 -36.09
N GLU A 30 -27.87 27.74 -37.07
CA GLU A 30 -26.48 27.72 -37.56
C GLU A 30 -25.54 28.25 -36.47
N TYR A 31 -24.66 27.38 -35.97
CA TYR A 31 -23.54 27.79 -35.11
C TYR A 31 -22.38 28.32 -35.99
N PRO A 32 -21.74 29.44 -35.62
CA PRO A 32 -20.57 29.93 -36.34
C PRO A 32 -19.44 28.90 -36.32
N ASN A 33 -18.87 28.65 -37.50
CA ASN A 33 -17.78 27.71 -37.74
C ASN A 33 -16.48 28.24 -37.14
N GLU A 34 -16.23 27.98 -35.85
CA GLU A 34 -14.94 28.23 -35.22
C GLU A 34 -13.96 27.11 -35.60
N LYS A 35 -12.90 27.49 -36.33
CA LYS A 35 -11.75 26.63 -36.63
C LYS A 35 -11.21 26.01 -35.32
N PRO A 36 -10.92 24.70 -35.28
CA PRO A 36 -10.34 24.09 -34.10
C PRO A 36 -8.96 24.71 -33.85
N SER A 37 -8.87 25.48 -32.76
CA SER A 37 -7.62 25.88 -32.14
C SER A 37 -6.79 24.63 -31.86
N SER A 38 -5.52 24.67 -32.27
CA SER A 38 -4.39 23.79 -31.96
C SER A 38 -4.65 22.61 -31.00
N PRO A 39 -4.17 21.39 -31.33
CA PRO A 39 -4.36 20.23 -30.47
C PRO A 39 -3.75 20.49 -29.08
N LEU A 40 -4.62 20.49 -28.06
CA LEU A 40 -4.23 20.40 -26.66
C LEU A 40 -3.28 19.21 -26.55
N SER A 41 -2.00 19.49 -26.31
CA SER A 41 -1.04 18.43 -26.03
C SER A 41 -1.58 17.60 -24.88
N PRO A 42 -1.63 16.26 -24.98
CA PRO A 42 -2.13 15.43 -23.89
C PRO A 42 -1.33 15.76 -22.62
N PRO A 43 -1.96 15.70 -21.42
CA PRO A 43 -1.25 15.94 -20.18
C PRO A 43 0.02 15.11 -20.19
N ARG A 44 1.17 15.75 -19.94
CA ARG A 44 2.45 15.04 -19.81
C ARG A 44 2.28 14.03 -18.68
N TYR A 45 1.99 12.79 -19.02
CA TYR A 45 2.10 11.67 -18.10
C TYR A 45 3.56 11.66 -17.66
N ARG A 46 3.83 12.24 -16.48
CA ARG A 46 5.09 12.03 -15.77
C ARG A 46 5.08 10.55 -15.40
N SER A 47 5.53 9.70 -16.32
CA SER A 47 5.88 8.33 -16.01
C SER A 47 6.94 8.42 -14.93
N ILE A 48 6.55 8.04 -13.71
CA ILE A 48 7.48 7.83 -12.60
C ILE A 48 8.42 6.76 -13.11
N ARG A 49 9.60 7.16 -13.60
CA ARG A 49 10.59 6.20 -14.06
C ARG A 49 11.00 5.38 -12.86
N ARG A 50 11.30 4.10 -13.07
CA ARG A 50 11.95 3.24 -12.07
C ARG A 50 13.40 3.70 -11.91
N PRO A 51 13.95 3.77 -10.68
CA PRO A 51 15.39 3.98 -10.49
C PRO A 51 16.20 2.94 -11.25
N THR A 52 17.32 3.35 -11.85
CA THR A 52 18.24 2.41 -12.51
C THR A 52 19.18 1.72 -11.53
N THR A 53 19.37 2.32 -10.35
CA THR A 53 20.25 1.82 -9.28
C THR A 53 19.47 1.53 -8.02
N SER A 54 20.04 0.72 -7.14
CA SER A 54 19.51 0.51 -5.79
C SER A 54 19.62 1.80 -4.96
N ILE A 55 18.63 2.05 -4.11
CA ILE A 55 18.58 3.23 -3.25
C ILE A 55 18.46 2.78 -1.79
N THR A 56 19.24 3.40 -0.90
CA THR A 56 19.16 3.17 0.55
C THR A 56 18.36 4.27 1.21
N TYR A 57 17.19 3.92 1.73
CA TYR A 57 16.33 4.81 2.50
C TYR A 57 16.66 4.74 3.99
N LEU A 58 16.54 5.86 4.69
CA LEU A 58 16.80 5.97 6.12
C LEU A 58 15.51 6.28 6.89
N PHE A 59 15.30 5.58 8.00
CA PHE A 59 14.20 5.85 8.92
C PHE A 59 14.63 6.86 9.98
N SER A 60 14.27 8.12 9.76
CA SER A 60 14.61 9.25 10.62
C SER A 60 13.45 9.54 11.58
N PRO A 61 13.68 9.58 12.90
CA PRO A 61 12.61 9.87 13.86
C PRO A 61 12.09 11.31 13.67
N LEU A 62 10.78 11.46 13.83
CA LEU A 62 10.08 12.74 13.89
C LEU A 62 9.37 12.86 15.26
N PRO A 63 8.89 14.06 15.64
CA PRO A 63 8.06 14.21 16.84
C PRO A 63 6.79 13.35 16.81
N SER A 64 6.11 13.22 17.96
CA SER A 64 4.77 12.62 18.04
C SER A 64 4.68 11.15 17.59
N ASN A 65 5.65 10.31 17.96
CA ASN A 65 5.70 8.88 17.60
C ASN A 65 5.61 8.64 16.09
N SER A 66 6.29 9.48 15.31
CA SER A 66 6.36 9.36 13.86
C SER A 66 7.80 9.27 13.37
N MET A 67 7.97 8.87 12.12
CA MET A 67 9.26 8.81 11.44
C MET A 67 9.10 9.06 9.95
N LEU A 68 10.17 9.55 9.34
CA LEU A 68 10.30 9.78 7.92
C LEU A 68 11.18 8.70 7.31
N LEU A 69 10.70 8.04 6.26
CA LEU A 69 11.53 7.23 5.38
C LEU A 69 11.86 8.06 4.15
N ALA A 70 13.12 8.46 4.00
CA ALA A 70 13.57 9.27 2.87
C ALA A 70 14.84 8.68 2.25
N PRO A 71 15.03 8.83 0.93
CA PRO A 71 16.30 8.54 0.30
C PRO A 71 17.32 9.63 0.67
N PRO A 72 18.61 9.44 0.36
CA PRO A 72 19.60 10.48 0.57
C PRO A 72 19.39 11.64 -0.42
N ALA A 73 19.89 12.83 -0.06
CA ALA A 73 19.60 14.08 -0.76
C ALA A 73 20.14 14.16 -2.20
N ASP A 74 21.07 13.27 -2.57
CA ASP A 74 21.72 13.18 -3.88
C ASP A 74 20.87 12.44 -4.94
N VAL A 75 19.86 11.69 -4.51
CA VAL A 75 18.92 10.99 -5.41
C VAL A 75 17.99 12.00 -6.08
N THR A 76 17.70 11.88 -7.39
CA THR A 76 16.87 12.85 -8.14
C THR A 76 15.44 13.01 -7.59
N GLU A 77 14.87 14.22 -7.70
CA GLU A 77 13.54 14.62 -7.18
C GLU A 77 12.39 13.61 -7.42
N VAL A 78 12.37 12.92 -8.57
CA VAL A 78 11.30 11.95 -8.90
C VAL A 78 11.26 10.77 -7.92
N HIS A 79 12.41 10.37 -7.39
CA HIS A 79 12.57 9.25 -6.46
C HIS A 79 12.71 9.69 -5.00
N GLN A 80 12.72 11.01 -4.75
CA GLN A 80 12.86 11.61 -3.42
C GLN A 80 11.59 11.55 -2.57
N ARG A 81 10.49 10.96 -3.08
CA ARG A 81 9.21 10.97 -2.37
C ARG A 81 9.32 10.25 -1.02
N PRO A 82 9.25 10.99 0.10
CA PRO A 82 9.40 10.37 1.40
C PRO A 82 8.12 9.65 1.81
N TYR A 83 8.22 8.74 2.78
CA TYR A 83 7.07 8.16 3.45
C TYR A 83 7.01 8.66 4.88
N HIS A 84 5.84 9.14 5.29
CA HIS A 84 5.53 9.46 6.67
C HIS A 84 4.89 8.25 7.33
N ILE A 85 5.52 7.78 8.41
CA ILE A 85 5.06 6.64 9.19
C ILE A 85 4.72 7.17 10.58
N SER A 86 3.48 6.95 11.02
CA SER A 86 3.00 7.38 12.33
C SER A 86 2.49 6.19 13.13
N VAL A 87 2.73 6.19 14.44
CA VAL A 87 2.26 5.14 15.35
C VAL A 87 1.42 5.78 16.44
N SER A 88 0.21 5.26 16.61
CA SER A 88 -0.73 5.69 17.66
C SER A 88 -1.22 4.49 18.45
N LEU A 89 -1.48 4.69 19.74
CA LEU A 89 -2.01 3.65 20.62
C LEU A 89 -3.52 3.49 20.40
N ASN A 90 -4.02 2.25 20.36
CA ASN A 90 -5.45 2.01 20.43
C ASN A 90 -5.92 2.28 21.87
N CYS A 91 -6.74 3.33 22.06
CA CYS A 91 -7.20 3.74 23.39
C CYS A 91 -8.05 2.69 24.11
N PHE A 92 -8.68 1.78 23.38
CA PHE A 92 -9.50 0.69 23.94
C PHE A 92 -8.70 -0.60 24.15
N THR A 93 -7.61 -0.77 23.41
CA THR A 93 -6.68 -1.89 23.54
C THR A 93 -5.25 -1.36 23.65
N PRO A 94 -4.80 -0.89 24.83
CA PRO A 94 -3.50 -0.23 24.98
C PRO A 94 -2.28 -1.11 24.68
N THR A 95 -2.47 -2.42 24.55
CA THR A 95 -1.46 -3.37 24.08
C THR A 95 -1.39 -3.46 22.56
N SER A 96 -2.21 -2.68 21.85
CA SER A 96 -2.31 -2.59 20.40
C SER A 96 -1.96 -1.18 19.93
N TYR A 97 -1.23 -1.10 18.82
CA TYR A 97 -0.92 0.18 18.19
C TYR A 97 -1.19 0.12 16.71
N ILE A 98 -1.68 1.23 16.19
CA ILE A 98 -2.03 1.45 14.80
C ILE A 98 -0.86 2.17 14.15
N THR A 99 -0.30 1.57 13.10
CA THR A 99 0.75 2.16 12.27
C THR A 99 0.13 2.63 10.97
N ILE A 100 0.30 3.89 10.61
CA ILE A 100 -0.22 4.45 9.35
C ILE A 100 0.94 4.95 8.50
N ILE A 101 0.91 4.61 7.21
CA ILE A 101 1.94 4.99 6.23
C ILE A 101 1.33 5.86 5.13
N ARG A 102 1.93 7.03 4.91
CA ARG A 102 1.54 7.98 3.86
C ARG A 102 2.72 8.39 3.00
N LYS A 103 2.47 8.67 1.73
CA LYS A 103 3.47 9.20 0.78
C LYS A 103 3.51 10.72 0.81
N ASN A 104 4.70 11.28 0.58
CA ASN A 104 5.02 12.70 0.42
C ASN A 104 4.89 13.58 1.66
N SER A 105 3.80 13.46 2.41
CA SER A 105 3.52 14.29 3.59
C SER A 105 2.75 13.52 4.66
N TRP A 106 2.59 14.14 5.83
CA TRP A 106 1.86 13.57 6.97
C TRP A 106 0.35 13.42 6.71
N ASP A 107 -0.18 14.19 5.76
CA ASP A 107 -1.57 14.20 5.26
C ASP A 107 -1.68 13.70 3.81
N GLY A 108 -0.61 13.13 3.27
CA GLY A 108 -0.52 12.70 1.88
C GLY A 108 -1.29 11.41 1.56
N GLU A 109 -0.98 10.83 0.40
CA GLU A 109 -1.61 9.61 -0.09
C GLU A 109 -1.42 8.44 0.90
N LEU A 110 -2.53 7.85 1.33
CA LEU A 110 -2.51 6.67 2.20
C LEU A 110 -2.00 5.46 1.43
N VAL A 111 -0.91 4.87 1.91
CA VAL A 111 -0.35 3.62 1.38
C VAL A 111 -1.04 2.42 2.02
N GLY A 112 -1.21 2.51 3.34
CA GLY A 112 -1.87 1.50 4.14
C GLY A 112 -1.68 1.79 5.63
N ASP A 113 -2.41 1.03 6.43
CA ASP A 113 -2.30 1.05 7.88
C ASP A 113 -2.49 -0.35 8.43
N PHE A 114 -1.88 -0.64 9.58
CA PHE A 114 -2.10 -1.90 10.27
C PHE A 114 -2.18 -1.71 11.76
N GLU A 115 -3.00 -2.54 12.38
CA GLU A 115 -3.10 -2.68 13.82
C GLU A 115 -2.48 -4.01 14.25
N LEU A 116 -1.52 -3.93 15.17
CA LEU A 116 -0.89 -5.10 15.77
C LEU A 116 -0.86 -4.96 17.28
N GLY A 117 -1.45 -5.92 17.99
CA GLY A 117 -1.42 -6.01 19.44
C GLY A 117 -0.63 -7.21 19.95
N ALA A 118 -0.25 -7.16 21.23
CA ALA A 118 0.42 -8.28 21.91
C ALA A 118 -0.55 -9.41 22.31
N ASN A 119 -1.87 -9.21 22.18
CA ASN A 119 -2.87 -10.19 22.59
C ASN A 119 -3.19 -11.18 21.46
N VAL A 120 -2.99 -12.47 21.72
CA VAL A 120 -3.31 -13.60 20.83
C VAL A 120 -4.77 -13.58 20.35
N ARG A 121 -5.70 -12.98 21.12
CA ARG A 121 -7.13 -12.94 20.79
C ARG A 121 -7.51 -11.89 19.75
N ASN A 122 -6.67 -10.89 19.50
CA ASN A 122 -6.96 -9.88 18.49
C ASN A 122 -6.05 -10.12 17.29
N PRO A 123 -6.52 -10.82 16.23
CA PRO A 123 -5.72 -11.03 15.05
C PRO A 123 -5.45 -9.65 14.44
N GLY A 124 -4.18 -9.28 14.33
CA GLY A 124 -3.84 -7.98 13.75
C GLY A 124 -4.40 -7.83 12.34
N THR A 125 -4.76 -6.62 11.96
CA THR A 125 -5.35 -6.30 10.66
C THR A 125 -4.46 -5.33 9.89
N LEU A 126 -4.57 -5.37 8.56
CA LEU A 126 -3.90 -4.46 7.64
C LEU A 126 -4.91 -3.97 6.60
N CYS A 127 -5.03 -2.65 6.48
CA CYS A 127 -5.66 -1.99 5.35
C CYS A 127 -4.62 -1.76 4.24
N LEU A 128 -4.83 -2.37 3.08
CA LEU A 128 -3.97 -2.25 1.90
C LEU A 128 -4.83 -2.08 0.65
N ARG A 129 -4.54 -1.04 -0.15
CA ARG A 129 -5.26 -0.76 -1.40
C ARG A 129 -6.78 -0.68 -1.21
N GLY A 130 -7.23 -0.07 -0.10
CA GLY A 130 -8.64 0.11 0.23
C GLY A 130 -9.36 -1.14 0.76
N ASN A 131 -8.65 -2.23 1.01
CA ASN A 131 -9.21 -3.47 1.54
C ASN A 131 -8.56 -3.82 2.87
N GLU A 132 -9.36 -4.31 3.81
CA GLU A 132 -8.88 -4.79 5.11
C GLU A 132 -8.65 -6.30 5.06
N TYR A 133 -7.52 -6.74 5.62
CA TYR A 133 -7.11 -8.13 5.66
C TYR A 133 -6.65 -8.50 7.08
N PRO A 134 -6.97 -9.71 7.56
CA PRO A 134 -6.24 -10.29 8.68
C PRO A 134 -4.77 -10.47 8.29
N ILE A 135 -3.82 -10.08 9.16
CA ILE A 135 -2.39 -10.22 8.90
C ILE A 135 -2.01 -11.69 8.66
N SER A 136 -2.70 -12.63 9.31
CA SER A 136 -2.50 -14.07 9.08
C SER A 136 -2.83 -14.54 7.67
N GLU A 137 -3.66 -13.81 6.91
CA GLU A 137 -3.92 -14.12 5.50
C GLU A 137 -2.85 -13.59 4.56
N LEU A 138 -2.17 -12.50 4.96
CA LEU A 138 -1.17 -11.83 4.14
C LEU A 138 0.25 -12.31 4.44
N LEU A 139 0.55 -12.62 5.69
CA LEU A 139 1.89 -12.96 6.17
C LEU A 139 1.90 -14.37 6.77
N THR A 140 2.54 -15.30 6.07
CA THR A 140 2.79 -16.65 6.59
C THR A 140 4.24 -16.74 7.08
N SER A 141 4.45 -17.20 8.31
CA SER A 141 5.79 -17.39 8.88
C SER A 141 6.15 -18.87 8.91
N GLN A 142 7.37 -19.22 8.49
CA GLN A 142 7.95 -20.55 8.63
C GLN A 142 9.19 -20.44 9.51
N PHE A 143 9.14 -21.12 10.67
CA PHE A 143 10.20 -21.10 11.68
C PHE A 143 11.03 -22.37 11.58
N ASN A 144 12.33 -22.22 11.32
CA ASN A 144 13.33 -23.25 11.50
C ASN A 144 14.32 -22.81 12.58
N VAL A 145 14.99 -23.78 13.23
CA VAL A 145 15.90 -23.55 14.38
C VAL A 145 16.94 -22.45 14.13
N PHE A 146 17.38 -22.27 12.88
CA PHE A 146 18.43 -21.33 12.49
C PHE A 146 17.97 -20.23 11.54
N ARG A 147 16.68 -20.22 11.16
CA ARG A 147 16.18 -19.37 10.08
C ARG A 147 14.68 -19.18 10.18
N THR A 148 14.25 -17.93 10.22
CA THR A 148 12.85 -17.56 10.08
C THR A 148 12.62 -16.97 8.71
N THR A 149 11.55 -17.41 8.07
CA THR A 149 11.23 -16.96 6.71
C THR A 149 9.77 -16.59 6.65
N TRP A 150 9.45 -15.56 5.89
CA TRP A 150 8.09 -15.08 5.75
C TRP A 150 7.68 -15.02 4.29
N GLU A 151 6.45 -15.38 4.01
CA GLU A 151 5.80 -15.19 2.72
C GLU A 151 4.75 -14.09 2.88
N TRP A 152 4.90 -13.02 2.10
CA TRP A 152 3.90 -11.97 1.98
C TRP A 152 3.12 -12.15 0.69
N LYS A 153 1.81 -12.29 0.80
CA LYS A 153 0.92 -12.61 -0.32
C LYS A 153 -0.30 -11.70 -0.32
N VAL A 154 -0.46 -10.94 -1.40
CA VAL A 154 -1.64 -10.10 -1.62
C VAL A 154 -2.49 -10.71 -2.74
N LYS A 155 -3.76 -10.97 -2.44
CA LYS A 155 -4.73 -11.45 -3.42
C LYS A 155 -4.96 -10.36 -4.46
N SER A 156 -4.81 -10.69 -5.74
CA SER A 156 -5.20 -9.78 -6.83
C SER A 156 -6.72 -9.81 -7.00
N PHE A 157 -7.33 -8.64 -7.23
CA PHE A 157 -8.73 -8.54 -7.59
C PHE A 157 -8.86 -8.66 -9.11
N GLY A 158 -8.82 -9.90 -9.62
CA GLY A 158 -8.91 -10.16 -11.06
C GLY A 158 -8.35 -11.54 -11.46
N PRO A 159 -8.18 -11.79 -12.77
CA PRO A 159 -7.54 -13.01 -13.28
C PRO A 159 -6.03 -13.05 -13.04
N ASP A 160 -5.46 -11.96 -12.54
CA ASP A 160 -4.03 -11.84 -12.29
C ASP A 160 -3.59 -12.74 -11.14
N LYS A 161 -2.38 -13.28 -11.26
CA LYS A 161 -1.76 -14.06 -10.19
C LYS A 161 -1.60 -13.20 -8.93
N PRO A 162 -1.70 -13.80 -7.72
CA PRO A 162 -1.42 -13.08 -6.49
C PRO A 162 0.00 -12.52 -6.51
N MET A 163 0.17 -11.32 -5.96
CA MET A 163 1.48 -10.73 -5.74
C MET A 163 2.11 -11.41 -4.53
N MET A 164 3.37 -11.84 -4.66
CA MET A 164 4.10 -12.55 -3.61
C MET A 164 5.52 -12.03 -3.49
N ILE A 165 5.99 -11.82 -2.26
CA ILE A 165 7.40 -11.56 -1.93
C ILE A 165 7.80 -12.38 -0.71
N PHE A 166 9.08 -12.71 -0.61
CA PHE A 166 9.61 -13.62 0.40
C PHE A 166 10.67 -12.90 1.23
N TRP A 167 10.54 -12.98 2.55
CA TRP A 167 11.50 -12.43 3.49
C TRP A 167 12.28 -13.52 4.21
N ASP A 168 13.52 -13.19 4.54
CA ASP A 168 14.46 -14.11 5.17
C ASP A 168 15.38 -13.36 6.14
N ASP A 169 15.63 -13.95 7.31
CA ASP A 169 16.51 -13.42 8.36
C ASP A 169 17.92 -14.02 8.38
N TYR A 170 18.35 -14.61 7.25
CA TYR A 170 19.61 -15.35 7.11
C TYR A 170 20.75 -14.82 7.99
N GLY A 171 21.18 -15.63 8.95
CA GLY A 171 22.19 -15.25 9.96
C GLY A 171 21.62 -14.91 11.35
N GLY A 172 20.31 -15.06 11.57
CA GLY A 172 19.74 -15.13 12.92
C GLY A 172 19.55 -13.79 13.63
N GLY A 173 19.15 -12.73 12.91
CA GLY A 173 18.50 -11.59 13.57
C GLY A 173 19.09 -10.20 13.31
N GLY A 174 20.00 -10.05 12.34
CA GLY A 174 20.63 -8.77 12.04
C GLY A 174 19.90 -7.92 10.99
N ALA A 175 19.48 -8.55 9.88
CA ALA A 175 18.85 -7.88 8.75
C ALA A 175 17.89 -8.83 8.04
N LEU A 176 16.86 -8.30 7.40
CA LEU A 176 15.88 -9.04 6.61
C LEU A 176 16.15 -8.80 5.12
N SER A 177 16.23 -9.86 4.33
CA SER A 177 16.35 -9.78 2.86
C SER A 177 15.03 -10.16 2.21
N CYS A 178 14.60 -9.39 1.21
CA CYS A 178 13.36 -9.57 0.47
C CYS A 178 13.64 -10.04 -0.96
N TYR A 179 12.91 -11.05 -1.42
CA TYR A 179 13.07 -11.68 -2.72
C TYR A 179 11.74 -11.77 -3.48
N SER A 180 11.80 -11.73 -4.81
CA SER A 180 10.63 -11.91 -5.69
C SER A 180 10.19 -13.35 -5.85
N THR A 181 11.07 -14.30 -5.55
CA THR A 181 10.82 -15.74 -5.67
C THR A 181 11.32 -16.46 -4.42
N GLN A 182 10.91 -17.71 -4.27
CA GLN A 182 11.40 -18.57 -3.18
C GLN A 182 12.88 -18.93 -3.35
N ASP A 183 13.41 -18.83 -4.57
CA ASP A 183 14.83 -18.98 -4.91
C ASP A 183 15.58 -17.70 -4.52
N ARG A 184 16.26 -17.75 -3.38
CA ARG A 184 16.84 -16.58 -2.66
C ARG A 184 18.18 -16.12 -3.24
N ASP A 185 18.22 -16.04 -4.55
CA ASP A 185 19.41 -15.62 -5.28
C ASP A 185 19.52 -14.10 -5.34
N SER A 186 20.73 -13.61 -5.55
CA SER A 186 21.00 -12.17 -5.69
C SER A 186 20.27 -11.55 -6.89
N SER A 187 19.96 -12.33 -7.92
CA SER A 187 19.16 -11.93 -9.08
C SER A 187 17.69 -11.65 -8.74
N ASN A 188 17.17 -12.28 -7.68
CA ASN A 188 15.79 -12.14 -7.23
C ASN A 188 15.64 -11.17 -6.06
N LEU A 189 16.74 -10.52 -5.63
CA LEU A 189 16.75 -9.61 -4.49
C LEU A 189 15.99 -8.31 -4.81
N LEU A 190 14.98 -8.02 -4.00
CA LEU A 190 14.15 -6.82 -4.11
C LEU A 190 14.55 -5.74 -3.10
N ALA A 191 14.84 -6.14 -1.86
CA ALA A 191 15.17 -5.21 -0.79
C ALA A 191 15.96 -5.85 0.35
N LYS A 192 16.55 -5.01 1.19
CA LYS A 192 17.15 -5.40 2.46
C LYS A 192 16.79 -4.40 3.55
N PHE A 193 16.14 -4.86 4.60
CA PHE A 193 15.81 -4.07 5.78
C PHE A 193 16.82 -4.36 6.90
N THR A 194 17.49 -3.31 7.37
CA THR A 194 18.46 -3.39 8.45
C THR A 194 17.90 -2.65 9.68
N PRO A 195 17.40 -3.37 10.70
CA PRO A 195 16.91 -2.78 11.94
C PRO A 195 18.04 -2.19 12.80
N ARG A 196 17.65 -1.53 13.89
CA ARG A 196 18.59 -1.13 14.95
C ARG A 196 18.99 -2.37 15.74
N THR A 197 20.28 -2.72 15.69
CA THR A 197 20.85 -3.83 16.49
C THR A 197 21.76 -3.34 17.62
N ALA A 198 22.27 -2.11 17.52
CA ALA A 198 23.16 -1.55 18.53
C ALA A 198 22.40 -1.09 19.78
N LEU A 199 22.96 -1.41 20.95
CA LEU A 199 22.50 -0.87 22.23
C LEU A 199 22.66 0.65 22.27
N ARG A 200 21.68 1.33 22.87
CA ARG A 200 21.75 2.78 23.09
C ARG A 200 22.91 3.12 24.01
N ARG A 201 23.75 4.07 23.59
CA ARG A 201 24.83 4.65 24.39
C ARG A 201 24.59 6.14 24.54
N GLN A 202 24.60 6.62 25.78
CA GLN A 202 24.35 8.03 26.06
C GLN A 202 25.40 8.90 25.34
N GLY A 203 24.93 9.96 24.67
CA GLY A 203 25.79 10.89 23.93
C GLY A 203 26.29 10.40 22.57
N GLN A 204 26.00 9.15 22.16
CA GLN A 204 26.32 8.67 20.82
C GLN A 204 25.08 8.73 19.91
N PRO A 205 25.18 9.38 18.73
CA PRO A 205 24.13 9.30 17.72
C PRO A 205 23.87 7.84 17.34
N LEU A 206 22.60 7.44 17.38
CA LEU A 206 22.22 6.09 16.98
C LEU A 206 22.09 6.01 15.46
N GLU A 207 22.74 5.01 14.86
CA GLU A 207 22.50 4.65 13.46
C GLU A 207 20.99 4.39 13.24
N PRO A 208 20.35 5.06 12.27
CA PRO A 208 18.95 4.82 11.96
C PRO A 208 18.78 3.46 11.26
N PRO A 209 17.60 2.82 11.37
CA PRO A 209 17.25 1.69 10.53
C PRO A 209 17.32 2.10 9.06
N LYS A 210 17.59 1.13 8.19
CA LYS A 210 17.78 1.37 6.75
C LYS A 210 16.95 0.39 5.93
N LEU A 211 16.42 0.85 4.81
CA LEU A 211 15.78 0.00 3.79
C LEU A 211 16.49 0.23 2.47
N LEU A 212 17.30 -0.73 2.05
CA LEU A 212 17.85 -0.79 0.70
C LEU A 212 16.79 -1.38 -0.22
N VAL A 213 16.46 -0.71 -1.32
CA VAL A 213 15.56 -1.24 -2.35
C VAL A 213 16.31 -1.29 -3.68
N THR A 214 16.27 -2.42 -4.36
CA THR A 214 16.90 -2.58 -5.68
C THR A 214 16.05 -1.88 -6.74
N SER A 215 16.63 -1.64 -7.92
CA SER A 215 15.89 -1.03 -9.03
C SER A 215 14.56 -1.74 -9.30
N VAL A 216 14.56 -3.08 -9.34
CA VAL A 216 13.35 -3.91 -9.54
C VAL A 216 12.42 -3.85 -8.32
N GLY A 217 12.96 -3.80 -7.10
CA GLY A 217 12.15 -3.68 -5.88
C GLY A 217 11.28 -2.41 -5.83
N HIS A 218 11.65 -1.35 -6.55
CA HIS A 218 10.88 -0.10 -6.54
C HIS A 218 9.44 -0.23 -7.08
N ASP A 219 9.13 -1.21 -7.91
CA ASP A 219 7.74 -1.43 -8.35
C ASP A 219 6.84 -1.94 -7.23
N LEU A 220 7.45 -2.58 -6.23
CA LEU A 220 6.78 -3.23 -5.10
C LEU A 220 7.08 -2.50 -3.79
N PHE A 221 7.51 -1.24 -3.86
CA PHE A 221 8.01 -0.50 -2.72
C PHE A 221 7.01 -0.45 -1.56
N ASP A 222 5.74 -0.21 -1.86
CA ASP A 222 4.68 -0.12 -0.86
C ASP A 222 4.51 -1.44 -0.10
N ASP A 223 4.47 -2.58 -0.80
CA ASP A 223 4.37 -3.91 -0.19
C ASP A 223 5.64 -4.27 0.58
N ILE A 224 6.82 -3.93 0.05
CA ILE A 224 8.10 -4.13 0.72
C ILE A 224 8.14 -3.34 2.03
N LEU A 225 7.74 -2.07 2.01
CA LEU A 225 7.74 -1.22 3.19
C LEU A 225 6.75 -1.74 4.25
N LEU A 226 5.51 -2.02 3.83
CA LEU A 226 4.48 -2.53 4.74
C LEU A 226 4.87 -3.87 5.36
N SER A 227 5.26 -4.84 4.53
CA SER A 227 5.66 -6.17 5.01
C SER A 227 6.88 -6.11 5.92
N ALA A 228 7.89 -5.30 5.62
CA ALA A 228 9.07 -5.13 6.48
C ALA A 228 8.68 -4.61 7.88
N LEU A 229 7.79 -3.61 7.95
CA LEU A 229 7.35 -3.03 9.22
C LEU A 229 6.46 -3.99 10.02
N VAL A 230 5.57 -4.73 9.35
CA VAL A 230 4.73 -5.77 9.98
C VAL A 230 5.61 -6.90 10.54
N ILE A 231 6.59 -7.38 9.77
CA ILE A 231 7.51 -8.44 10.20
C ILE A 231 8.36 -7.97 11.37
N GLU A 232 8.96 -6.78 11.27
CA GLU A 232 9.78 -6.21 12.34
C GLU A 232 8.99 -6.11 13.65
N ARG A 233 7.77 -5.58 13.56
CA ARG A 233 6.92 -5.46 14.74
C ARG A 233 6.51 -6.82 15.31
N THR A 234 6.21 -7.80 14.45
CA THR A 234 5.87 -9.16 14.89
C THR A 234 7.04 -9.83 15.60
N ARG A 235 8.27 -9.72 15.08
CA ARG A 235 9.45 -10.36 15.68
C ARG A 235 9.99 -9.68 16.94
N THR A 236 9.63 -8.41 17.17
CA THR A 236 10.05 -7.64 18.37
C THR A 236 8.95 -7.49 19.41
N ALA A 237 7.75 -7.98 19.14
CA ALA A 237 6.67 -7.99 20.12
C ALA A 237 7.04 -8.89 21.31
N PRO A 238 6.79 -8.46 22.56
CA PRO A 238 6.97 -9.31 23.73
C PRO A 238 5.94 -10.45 23.72
N SER A 239 6.42 -11.67 24.01
CA SER A 239 5.62 -12.90 24.15
C SER A 239 4.76 -12.92 25.41
#